data_AF-A0AAT9HQ95-F1
#
_entry.id   AF-A0AAT9HQ95-F1
#
_cell.length_a   1.000
_cell.length_b   1.000
_cell.length_c   1.000
_cell.angle_alpha   90.00
_cell.angle_beta   90.00
_cell.angle_gamma   90.00
#
_symmetry.space_group_name_H-M   'P 1'
#
loop_
_entity.id
_entity.type
_entity.pdbx_description
1 polymer ?
#
loop_
_entity_poly.entity_id
_entity_poly.type
_entity_poly.pdbx_seq_one_letter_code
_entity_poly.pdbx_strand_id
1 'polypeptide(L)' 'MALRVDLSVQVEDALKELPAEGHRDVMEVIAAALTRRGSWPAPGGWDGAMQRGRRAWVAYTAYRDGIKVYEVGWTG' A
#
# COMPACT_ATOMS: atom_id res chain seq x y z
N MET A 1 -17.08 9.13 -6.41
CA MET A 1 -15.99 8.33 -7.01
C MET A 1 -15.30 7.57 -5.91
N ALA A 2 -15.19 6.24 -6.02
CA ALA A 2 -14.39 5.41 -5.12
C ALA A 2 -12.91 5.49 -5.53
N LEU A 3 -12.01 5.41 -4.55
CA LEU A 3 -10.58 5.29 -4.79
C LEU A 3 -10.22 3.87 -5.21
N ARG A 4 -9.22 3.75 -6.08
CA ARG A 4 -8.67 2.47 -6.52
C ARG A 4 -7.37 2.16 -5.77
N VAL A 5 -7.17 0.87 -5.54
CA VAL A 5 -5.89 0.31 -5.12
C VAL A 5 -5.53 -0.74 -6.15
N ASP A 6 -4.39 -0.54 -6.79
CA ASP A 6 -3.75 -1.51 -7.70
C ASP A 6 -2.61 -2.19 -6.93
N LEU A 7 -2.54 -3.51 -7.00
CA LEU A 7 -1.46 -4.29 -6.38
C LEU A 7 -0.57 -4.85 -7.49
N SER A 8 0.74 -4.72 -7.33
CA SER A 8 1.66 -5.47 -8.19
C SER A 8 1.48 -6.98 -7.94
N VAL A 9 1.76 -7.80 -8.95
CA VAL A 9 1.70 -9.28 -8.84
C VAL A 9 2.53 -9.78 -7.65
N GLN A 10 3.70 -9.18 -7.43
CA GLN A 10 4.57 -9.51 -6.30
C GLN A 10 3.91 -9.23 -4.94
N VAL A 11 3.13 -8.14 -4.83
CA VAL A 11 2.38 -7.81 -3.62
C VAL A 11 1.21 -8.79 -3.42
N GLU A 12 0.49 -9.14 -4.48
CA GLU A 12 -0.58 -10.14 -4.40
C GLU A 12 -0.05 -11.49 -3.92
N ASP A 13 1.11 -11.91 -4.43
CA ASP A 13 1.74 -13.17 -4.03
C ASP A 13 2.27 -13.11 -2.59
N ALA A 14 2.94 -12.01 -2.21
CA ALA A 14 3.39 -11.80 -0.84
C ALA A 14 2.21 -11.84 0.16
N LEU A 15 1.07 -11.24 -0.17
CA LEU A 15 -0.13 -11.26 0.68
C LEU A 15 -0.71 -12.68 0.86
N LYS A 16 -0.60 -13.55 -0.14
CA LYS A 16 -1.07 -14.95 -0.06
C LYS A 16 -0.19 -15.79 0.87
N GLU A 17 1.09 -15.45 0.99
CA GLU A 17 2.05 -16.17 1.84
C GLU A 17 2.01 -15.73 3.31
N LEU A 18 1.43 -14.57 3.60
CA LEU A 18 1.33 -14.06 4.97
C LEU A 18 0.32 -14.85 5.82
N PRO A 19 0.58 -15.01 7.12
CA PRO A 19 -0.44 -15.44 8.06
C PRO A 19 -1.57 -14.40 8.13
N ALA A 20 -2.74 -14.81 8.60
CA ALA A 20 -3.93 -13.96 8.64
C ALA A 20 -3.73 -12.63 9.39
N GLU A 21 -2.90 -12.61 10.44
CA GLU A 21 -2.52 -11.38 11.15
C GLU A 21 -1.70 -10.45 10.26
N GLY A 22 -0.67 -10.97 9.58
CA GLY A 22 0.15 -10.18 8.67
C GLY A 22 -0.63 -9.62 7.49
N HIS A 23 -1.52 -10.42 6.93
CA HIS A 23 -2.42 -9.95 5.88
C HIS A 23 -3.29 -8.78 6.39
N ARG A 24 -3.89 -8.90 7.59
CA ARG A 24 -4.68 -7.81 8.18
C ARG A 24 -3.84 -6.55 8.39
N ASP A 25 -2.67 -6.67 9.00
CA ASP A 25 -1.78 -5.54 9.28
C ASP A 25 -1.40 -4.80 7.98
N VAL A 26 -1.06 -5.53 6.91
CA VAL A 26 -0.73 -4.91 5.61
C VAL A 26 -1.95 -4.20 5.02
N MET A 27 -3.13 -4.82 5.06
CA MET A 27 -4.36 -4.19 4.53
C MET A 27 -4.75 -2.92 5.29
N GLU A 28 -4.54 -2.87 6.60
CA GLU A 28 -4.73 -1.66 7.40
C GLU A 28 -3.78 -0.53 6.96
N VAL A 29 -2.51 -0.85 6.67
CA VAL A 29 -1.54 0.12 6.16
C VAL A 29 -1.89 0.60 4.76
N ILE A 30 -2.39 -0.27 3.87
CA ILE A 30 -2.90 0.12 2.54
C ILE A 30 -4.08 1.07 2.68
N ALA A 31 -5.05 0.77 3.55
CA ALA A 31 -6.19 1.64 3.80
C ALA A 31 -5.77 3.00 4.37
N ALA A 32 -4.78 3.01 5.27
CA ALA A 32 -4.21 4.25 5.79
C ALA A 32 -3.51 5.09 4.70
N ALA A 33 -2.74 4.45 3.82
CA ALA A 33 -2.12 5.12 2.67
C ALA A 33 -3.18 5.74 1.75
N LEU A 34 -4.26 5.00 1.48
CA LEU A 34 -5.34 5.46 0.60
C LEU A 34 -6.13 6.65 1.17
N THR A 35 -6.33 6.68 2.49
CA THR A 35 -7.12 7.73 3.16
C THR A 35 -6.34 9.03 3.37
N ARG A 36 -5.01 8.97 3.47
CA ARG A 36 -4.13 10.14 3.68
C ARG A 36 -3.71 10.80 2.36
N ARG A 37 -4.69 11.23 1.57
CA ARG A 37 -4.43 11.87 0.26
C ARG A 37 -3.55 13.12 0.32
N GLY A 38 -3.60 13.89 1.40
CA GLY A 38 -2.79 15.09 1.57
C GLY A 38 -1.28 14.81 1.67
N SER A 39 -0.88 13.57 1.94
CA SER A 39 0.52 13.14 1.98
C SER A 39 0.91 12.30 0.77
N TRP A 40 0.08 12.28 -0.28
CA TRP A 40 0.43 11.56 -1.50
C TRP A 40 1.56 12.27 -2.24
N PRO A 41 2.49 11.51 -2.84
CA PRO A 41 3.42 12.08 -3.80
C PRO A 41 2.66 12.67 -5.00
N ALA A 42 3.33 13.53 -5.77
CA ALA A 42 2.74 14.14 -6.96
C ALA A 42 2.25 13.04 -7.93
N PRO A 43 0.96 13.02 -8.31
CA PRO A 43 0.43 11.97 -9.16
C PRO A 43 1.12 11.91 -10.52
N GLY A 44 1.46 10.69 -10.98
CA GLY A 44 2.09 10.47 -12.28
C GLY A 44 3.57 10.87 -12.39
N GLY A 45 4.19 11.26 -11.26
CA GLY A 45 5.64 11.41 -11.15
C GLY A 45 6.36 10.08 -10.91
N TRP A 46 7.68 10.15 -10.79
CA TRP A 46 8.55 9.03 -10.40
C TRP A 46 8.61 8.85 -8.87
N ASP A 47 7.92 9.72 -8.12
CA ASP A 47 7.96 9.75 -6.66
C ASP A 47 7.10 8.62 -6.08
N GLY A 48 7.75 7.78 -5.26
CA GLY A 48 7.08 6.81 -4.40
C GLY A 48 6.97 7.34 -2.96
N ALA A 49 6.05 6.75 -2.21
CA ALA A 49 5.93 6.97 -0.77
C ALA A 49 5.91 5.63 -0.04
N MET A 50 6.34 5.64 1.22
CA MET A 50 6.26 4.49 2.11
C MET A 50 5.34 4.84 3.27
N GLN A 51 4.28 4.06 3.46
CA GLN A 51 3.42 4.13 4.64
C GLN A 51 3.78 2.99 5.58
N ARG A 52 4.02 3.31 6.85
CA ARG A 52 4.32 2.34 7.90
C ARG A 52 3.17 2.24 8.89
N GLY A 53 2.91 1.02 9.34
CA GLY A 53 2.16 0.67 10.54
C GLY A 53 3.10 0.13 11.62
N ARG A 54 2.53 -0.56 12.61
CA ARG A 54 3.31 -1.10 13.75
C ARG A 54 4.20 -2.28 13.35
N ARG A 55 3.66 -3.20 12.53
CA ARG A 55 4.31 -4.45 12.09
C ARG A 55 4.34 -4.61 10.56
N ALA A 56 3.65 -3.72 9.84
CA ALA A 56 3.57 -3.76 8.39
C ALA A 56 4.03 -2.44 7.79
N TRP A 57 4.43 -2.48 6.53
CA TRP A 57 4.72 -1.31 5.72
C TRP A 57 4.37 -1.59 4.26
N VAL A 58 4.10 -0.53 3.51
CA VAL A 58 3.83 -0.60 2.07
C VAL A 58 4.55 0.53 1.34
N ALA A 59 5.07 0.24 0.15
CA ALA A 59 5.59 1.23 -0.77
C ALA A 59 4.63 1.38 -1.97
N TYR A 60 4.33 2.62 -2.32
CA TYR A 60 3.30 2.92 -3.32
C TYR A 60 3.62 4.17 -4.14
N THR A 61 3.05 4.23 -5.34
CA THR A 61 2.93 5.46 -6.13
C THR A 61 1.49 5.95 -6.08
N ALA A 62 1.30 7.27 -6.21
CA ALA A 62 -0.03 7.87 -6.25
C ALA A 62 -0.44 8.23 -7.67
N TYR A 63 -1.74 8.06 -7.94
CA TYR A 63 -2.42 8.49 -9.15
C TYR A 63 -3.61 9.38 -8.76
N ARG A 64 -4.23 10.02 -9.74
CA ARG A 64 -5.36 10.93 -9.50
C ARG A 64 -6.56 10.22 -8.84
N ASP A 65 -6.75 8.93 -9.12
CA ASP A 65 -7.88 8.12 -8.67
C ASP A 65 -7.51 7.01 -7.68
N GLY A 66 -6.26 6.93 -7.21
CA GLY A 66 -5.84 5.80 -6.40
C GLY A 66 -4.35 5.74 -6.11
N ILE A 67 -3.93 4.59 -5.58
CA ILE A 67 -2.53 4.25 -5.37
C ILE A 67 -2.22 2.92 -6.05
N LYS A 68 -0.97 2.74 -6.46
CA LYS A 68 -0.42 1.43 -6.81
C LYS A 68 0.60 1.01 -5.77
N VAL A 69 0.33 -0.10 -5.11
CA VAL A 69 1.25 -0.71 -4.14
C VAL A 69 2.15 -1.66 -4.91
N TYR A 70 3.45 -1.42 -4.86
CA TYR A 70 4.44 -2.23 -5.59
C TYR A 70 5.29 -3.10 -4.67
N GLU A 71 5.32 -2.80 -3.37
CA GLU A 71 6.05 -3.57 -2.37
C GLU A 71 5.34 -3.51 -1.02
N VAL A 72 5.38 -4.61 -0.28
CA VAL A 72 4.85 -4.73 1.09
C VAL A 72 5.81 -5.51 1.95
N GLY A 73 5.76 -5.28 3.25
CA GLY A 73 6.45 -6.14 4.21
C GLY A 73 5.70 -6.21 5.53
N TRP A 74 5.90 -7.33 6.22
CA TRP A 74 5.38 -7.58 7.54
C TRP A 74 6.48 -8.24 8.38
N THR A 75 6.71 -7.72 9.58
CA THR A 75 7.85 -8.12 10.42
C THR A 75 7.44 -8.88 11.67
N GLY A 76 6.15 -9.23 11.82
CA GLY A 76 5.62 -10.09 12.89
C GLY A 76 6.26 -9.92 14.27
#